data_AF-M9UDT7-F1
#
_entry.id   AF-M9UDT7-F1
#
_cell.length_a   1.000
_cell.length_b   1.000
_cell.length_c   1.000
_cell.angle_alpha   90.00
_cell.angle_beta   90.00
_cell.angle_gamma   90.00
#
_symmetry.space_group_name_H-M   'P 1'
#
loop_
_entity.id
_entity.type
_entity.pdbx_description
1 polymer ?
#
loop_
_entity_poly.entity_id
_entity_poly.type
_entity_poly.pdbx_seq_one_letter_code
_entity_poly.pdbx_strand_id
1 'polypeptide(L)'
;MKLRTHYIFSTGLLTLLDSVLFHEYFYYALILSGVVSVIGNSLIDRIGHKEIATRYGYIPVRTPLTHTIPRSVVWGIVSVVPVFILLLLIYYYGFSYHEYYFSLSNKVLLLILLNGVVVGPSHMLLDIFTERGIYVKRNGRWKRFALAHFRYDNPAINGLAILLGVIMLFAAIHNHNYDYYYHYYHYYNYYF
;
A
#
# COMPACT_ATOMS: atom_id res chain seq x y z
N MET A 1 -4.34 1.81 -13.29
CA MET A 1 -3.46 0.86 -14.04
C MET A 1 -3.94 -0.57 -13.81
N LYS A 2 -3.31 -1.62 -14.37
CA LYS A 2 -3.69 -3.01 -14.05
C LYS A 2 -3.60 -3.24 -12.54
N LEU A 3 -4.57 -3.95 -11.97
CA LEU A 3 -4.63 -4.18 -10.52
C LEU A 3 -3.34 -4.82 -9.96
N ARG A 4 -2.73 -5.74 -10.71
CA ARG A 4 -1.44 -6.37 -10.37
C ARG A 4 -0.29 -5.35 -10.28
N THR A 5 -0.30 -4.33 -11.14
CA THR A 5 0.67 -3.23 -11.12
C THR A 5 0.57 -2.45 -9.81
N HIS A 6 -0.66 -2.18 -9.36
CA HIS A 6 -0.89 -1.53 -8.06
C HIS A 6 -0.35 -2.38 -6.91
N TYR A 7 -0.53 -3.71 -6.94
CA TYR A 7 -0.01 -4.57 -5.88
C TYR A 7 1.51 -4.44 -5.72
N ILE A 8 2.25 -4.58 -6.82
CA ILE A 8 3.71 -4.56 -6.77
C ILE A 8 4.22 -3.18 -6.39
N PHE A 9 3.65 -2.12 -6.99
CA PHE A 9 4.04 -0.75 -6.68
C PHE A 9 3.77 -0.38 -5.22
N SER A 10 2.56 -0.63 -4.72
CA SER A 10 2.20 -0.34 -3.34
C SER A 10 3.02 -1.16 -2.36
N THR A 11 3.29 -2.45 -2.63
CA THR A 11 4.16 -3.25 -1.76
C THR A 11 5.56 -2.65 -1.67
N GLY A 12 6.16 -2.28 -2.80
CA GLY A 12 7.48 -1.62 -2.80
C GLY A 12 7.50 -0.30 -2.05
N LEU A 13 6.50 0.57 -2.26
CA LEU A 13 6.41 1.86 -1.59
C LEU A 13 6.23 1.71 -0.08
N LEU A 14 5.30 0.85 0.36
CA LEU A 14 5.01 0.62 1.77
C LEU A 14 6.23 0.01 2.47
N THR A 15 6.85 -1.01 1.89
CA THR A 15 8.05 -1.63 2.48
C THR A 15 9.22 -0.67 2.56
N LEU A 16 9.41 0.20 1.56
CA LEU A 16 10.45 1.22 1.62
C LEU A 16 10.20 2.21 2.77
N LEU A 17 8.98 2.73 2.90
CA LEU A 17 8.62 3.64 3.99
C LEU A 17 8.78 2.97 5.36
N ASP A 18 8.29 1.73 5.49
CA ASP A 18 8.43 0.96 6.72
C ASP A 18 9.89 0.66 7.05
N SER A 19 10.75 0.39 6.06
CA SER A 19 12.18 0.13 6.29
C SER A 19 12.90 1.34 6.89
N VAL A 20 12.49 2.56 6.51
CA VAL A 20 13.09 3.80 7.03
C VAL A 20 12.61 4.09 8.45
N LEU A 21 11.35 3.80 8.76
CA LEU A 21 10.72 4.15 10.04
C LEU A 21 10.84 3.04 11.10
N PHE A 22 10.91 1.78 10.67
CA PHE A 22 10.81 0.59 11.50
C PHE A 22 11.78 -0.53 11.04
N HIS A 23 13.05 -0.18 10.80
CA HIS A 23 14.09 -1.10 10.32
C HIS A 23 14.22 -2.41 11.12
N GLU A 24 13.97 -2.36 12.45
CA GLU A 24 13.97 -3.53 13.36
C GLU A 24 12.95 -4.61 12.96
N TYR A 25 11.87 -4.25 12.26
CA TYR A 25 10.75 -5.13 11.92
C TYR A 25 10.69 -5.44 10.42
N PHE A 26 11.80 -5.33 9.69
CA PHE A 26 11.82 -5.39 8.22
C PHE A 26 11.05 -6.57 7.62
N TYR A 27 11.30 -7.80 8.06
CA TYR A 27 10.60 -8.98 7.51
C TYR A 27 9.09 -8.95 7.76
N TYR A 28 8.69 -8.49 8.95
CA TYR A 28 7.29 -8.32 9.30
C TYR A 28 6.64 -7.22 8.43
N ALA A 29 7.32 -6.09 8.29
CA ALA A 29 6.89 -4.96 7.47
C ALA A 29 6.73 -5.34 6.00
N LEU A 30 7.65 -6.13 5.43
CA LEU A 30 7.58 -6.63 4.07
C LEU A 30 6.33 -7.49 3.85
N ILE A 31 6.07 -8.46 4.74
CA ILE A 31 4.90 -9.34 4.64
C ILE A 31 3.62 -8.53 4.80
N LEU A 32 3.56 -7.66 5.81
CA LEU A 32 2.40 -6.83 6.08
C LEU A 32 2.12 -5.86 4.93
N SER A 33 3.15 -5.20 4.38
CA SER A 33 3.05 -4.36 3.17
C SER A 33 2.48 -5.13 1.99
N GLY A 34 2.90 -6.39 1.78
CA GLY A 34 2.35 -7.28 0.77
C GLY A 34 0.85 -7.52 0.95
N VAL A 35 0.44 -7.91 2.17
CA VAL A 35 -0.96 -8.19 2.51
C VAL A 35 -1.83 -6.93 2.38
N VAL A 36 -1.40 -5.82 2.97
CA VAL A 36 -2.15 -4.54 2.92
C VAL A 36 -2.26 -4.03 1.48
N SER A 37 -1.19 -4.15 0.70
CA SER A 37 -1.20 -3.79 -0.72
C SER A 37 -2.28 -4.56 -1.50
N VAL A 38 -2.39 -5.87 -1.32
CA VAL A 38 -3.39 -6.69 -2.01
C VAL A 38 -4.80 -6.32 -1.57
N ILE A 39 -5.04 -6.25 -0.25
CA ILE A 39 -6.36 -5.99 0.32
C ILE A 39 -6.82 -4.57 -0.02
N GLY A 40 -5.98 -3.56 0.23
CA GLY A 40 -6.29 -2.15 0.02
C GLY A 40 -6.56 -1.82 -1.44
N ASN A 41 -5.69 -2.25 -2.35
CA ASN A 41 -5.91 -2.03 -3.78
C ASN A 41 -7.13 -2.78 -4.30
N SER A 42 -7.37 -4.03 -3.85
CA SER A 42 -8.58 -4.78 -4.21
C SER A 42 -9.85 -4.08 -3.74
N LEU A 43 -9.85 -3.59 -2.50
CA LEU A 43 -11.01 -2.92 -1.90
C LEU A 43 -11.36 -1.64 -2.66
N ILE A 44 -10.36 -0.80 -2.92
CA ILE A 44 -10.53 0.48 -3.62
C ILE A 44 -11.05 0.28 -5.04
N ASP A 45 -10.55 -0.73 -5.76
CA ASP A 45 -10.94 -1.01 -7.15
C ASP A 45 -12.35 -1.64 -7.22
N ARG A 46 -12.64 -2.62 -6.35
CA ARG A 46 -13.96 -3.29 -6.32
C ARG A 46 -15.09 -2.36 -5.91
N ILE A 47 -14.91 -1.56 -4.86
CA ILE A 47 -15.93 -0.58 -4.41
C ILE A 47 -15.96 0.64 -5.33
N GLY A 48 -14.83 0.93 -5.98
CA GLY A 48 -14.67 2.10 -6.83
C GLY A 48 -15.36 2.02 -8.18
N HIS A 49 -15.67 0.82 -8.66
CA HIS A 49 -16.33 0.60 -9.94
C HIS A 49 -17.84 0.51 -9.80
N LYS A 50 -18.55 1.26 -10.65
CA LYS A 50 -19.98 1.09 -10.92
C LYS A 50 -20.17 0.71 -12.37
N GLU A 51 -21.02 -0.25 -12.63
CA GLU A 51 -21.43 -0.58 -13.99
C GLU A 51 -22.53 0.38 -14.42
N ILE A 52 -22.33 1.08 -15.53
CA ILE A 52 -23.34 1.93 -16.16
C ILE A 52 -23.87 1.19 -17.37
N ALA A 53 -25.18 0.94 -17.40
CA ALA A 53 -25.84 0.40 -18.57
C ALA A 53 -25.82 1.43 -19.71
N THR A 54 -25.24 1.05 -20.84
CA THR A 54 -25.27 1.84 -22.09
C THR A 54 -25.97 1.03 -23.18
N ARG A 55 -26.29 1.66 -24.32
CA ARG A 55 -26.87 0.97 -25.49
C ARG A 55 -26.00 -0.18 -26.02
N TYR A 56 -24.71 -0.23 -25.63
CA TYR A 56 -23.73 -1.23 -26.06
C TYR A 56 -23.33 -2.20 -24.93
N GLY A 57 -24.05 -2.19 -23.80
CA GLY A 57 -23.80 -3.05 -22.64
C GLY A 57 -23.36 -2.29 -21.38
N TYR A 58 -22.94 -3.04 -20.37
CA TYR A 58 -22.48 -2.49 -19.08
C TYR A 58 -21.02 -2.04 -19.17
N ILE A 59 -20.78 -0.75 -18.92
CA ILE A 59 -19.43 -0.17 -18.91
C ILE A 59 -19.00 0.07 -17.45
N PRO A 60 -17.85 -0.46 -17.00
CA PRO A 60 -17.33 -0.18 -15.67
C PRO A 60 -16.79 1.26 -15.61
N VAL A 61 -17.35 2.06 -14.71
CA VAL A 61 -17.05 3.47 -14.52
C VAL A 61 -16.59 3.69 -13.08
N ARG A 62 -15.42 4.32 -12.93
CA ARG A 62 -14.90 4.72 -11.61
C ARG A 62 -15.77 5.78 -10.97
N THR A 63 -15.90 5.71 -9.65
CA THR A 63 -16.71 6.63 -8.86
C THR A 63 -15.85 7.52 -7.98
N PRO A 64 -16.32 8.73 -7.63
CA PRO A 64 -15.67 9.59 -6.65
C PRO A 64 -15.72 9.00 -5.23
N LEU A 65 -16.34 7.83 -5.02
CA LEU A 65 -16.42 7.21 -3.70
C LEU A 65 -15.05 6.75 -3.20
N THR A 66 -14.27 6.09 -4.06
CA THR A 66 -12.93 5.58 -3.72
C THR A 66 -11.82 6.32 -4.45
N HIS A 67 -12.10 6.91 -5.62
CA HIS A 67 -11.09 7.53 -6.47
C HIS A 67 -10.93 9.04 -6.21
N THR A 68 -10.80 9.46 -4.95
CA THR A 68 -10.43 10.83 -4.54
C THR A 68 -9.37 10.73 -3.46
N ILE A 69 -8.40 11.65 -3.38
CA ILE A 69 -7.29 11.57 -2.43
C ILE A 69 -7.75 11.41 -0.96
N PRO A 70 -8.69 12.23 -0.43
CA PRO A 70 -9.09 12.10 0.96
C PRO A 70 -9.85 10.79 1.23
N ARG A 71 -10.71 10.37 0.29
CA ARG A 71 -11.49 9.15 0.48
C ARG A 71 -10.65 7.89 0.30
N SER A 72 -9.65 7.91 -0.57
CA SER A 72 -8.75 6.77 -0.74
C SER A 72 -7.97 6.50 0.55
N VAL A 73 -7.59 7.53 1.31
CA VAL A 73 -6.99 7.36 2.65
C VAL A 73 -7.96 6.65 3.59
N VAL A 74 -9.22 7.10 3.64
CA VAL A 74 -10.25 6.45 4.48
C VAL A 74 -10.44 4.99 4.09
N TRP A 75 -10.57 4.69 2.80
CA TRP A 75 -10.69 3.31 2.32
C TRP A 75 -9.44 2.48 2.58
N GLY A 76 -8.26 3.08 2.52
CA GLY A 76 -7.00 2.44 2.89
C GLY A 76 -6.97 2.06 4.37
N ILE A 77 -7.40 2.94 5.28
CA ILE A 77 -7.53 2.64 6.71
C ILE A 77 -8.57 1.54 6.95
N VAL A 78 -9.72 1.61 6.29
CA VAL A 78 -10.75 0.56 6.37
C VAL A 78 -10.19 -0.79 5.91
N SER A 79 -9.32 -0.80 4.90
CA SER A 79 -8.74 -2.03 4.35
C SER A 79 -7.82 -2.77 5.32
N VAL A 80 -7.25 -2.09 6.32
CA VAL A 80 -6.37 -2.72 7.32
C VAL A 80 -7.14 -3.26 8.53
N VAL A 81 -8.44 -2.98 8.66
CA VAL A 81 -9.26 -3.50 9.77
C VAL A 81 -9.26 -5.03 9.86
N PRO A 82 -9.43 -5.80 8.77
CA PRO A 82 -9.34 -7.26 8.84
C PRO A 82 -7.97 -7.76 9.28
N VAL A 83 -6.90 -7.08 8.86
CA VAL A 83 -5.53 -7.40 9.26
C VAL A 83 -5.33 -7.14 10.75
N PHE A 84 -5.83 -6.00 11.23
CA PHE A 84 -5.79 -5.64 12.64
C PHE A 84 -6.54 -6.64 13.52
N ILE A 85 -7.75 -7.04 13.12
CA ILE A 85 -8.55 -8.05 13.84
C ILE A 85 -7.82 -9.39 13.86
N LEU A 86 -7.28 -9.83 12.72
CA LEU A 86 -6.53 -11.08 12.65
C LEU A 86 -5.33 -11.08 13.60
N LEU A 87 -4.58 -9.97 13.65
CA LEU A 87 -3.45 -9.81 14.57
C LEU A 87 -3.88 -9.85 16.04
N LEU A 88 -5.01 -9.21 16.36
CA LEU A 88 -5.57 -9.24 17.72
C LEU A 88 -6.01 -10.66 18.10
N LEU A 89 -6.65 -11.39 17.19
CA LEU A 89 -7.04 -12.78 17.41
C LEU A 89 -5.82 -13.68 17.59
N ILE A 90 -4.76 -13.50 16.80
CA ILE A 90 -3.50 -14.23 16.97
C ILE A 90 -2.88 -13.89 18.32
N TYR A 91 -2.89 -12.63 18.74
CA TYR A 91 -2.37 -12.23 20.05
C TYR A 91 -3.17 -12.82 21.22
N TYR A 92 -4.50 -12.89 21.11
CA TYR A 92 -5.39 -13.34 22.20
C TYR A 92 -5.55 -14.86 22.27
N TYR A 93 -5.59 -15.54 21.12
CA TYR A 93 -5.84 -16.99 21.03
C TYR A 93 -4.59 -17.79 20.60
N GLY A 94 -3.52 -17.11 20.18
CA GLY A 94 -2.29 -17.75 19.74
C GLY A 94 -1.57 -18.41 20.91
N PHE A 95 -1.54 -19.74 20.87
CA PHE A 95 -0.66 -20.69 21.55
C PHE A 95 0.32 -20.11 22.58
N SER A 96 0.38 -20.75 23.76
CA SER A 96 1.23 -20.53 24.95
C SER A 96 2.73 -20.18 24.79
N TYR A 97 3.23 -19.92 23.58
CA TYR A 97 4.54 -19.33 23.24
C TYR A 97 4.50 -17.79 23.25
N HIS A 98 3.90 -17.21 24.29
CA HIS A 98 3.45 -15.81 24.35
C HIS A 98 4.55 -14.74 24.36
N GLU A 99 5.84 -15.10 24.41
CA GLU A 99 6.89 -14.14 24.76
C GLU A 99 7.84 -13.74 23.62
N TYR A 100 8.02 -14.52 22.55
CA TYR A 100 9.20 -14.29 21.68
C TYR A 100 8.94 -13.66 20.30
N TYR A 101 7.78 -13.88 19.67
CA TYR A 101 7.59 -13.49 18.25
C TYR A 101 6.48 -12.48 17.96
N PHE A 102 5.52 -12.28 18.89
CA PHE A 102 4.32 -11.49 18.60
C PHE A 102 3.92 -10.55 19.75
N SER A 103 4.77 -9.56 20.02
CA SER A 103 4.39 -8.45 20.89
C SER A 103 3.64 -7.40 20.08
N LEU A 104 2.38 -7.13 20.44
CA LEU A 104 1.59 -6.03 19.88
C LEU A 104 2.11 -4.70 20.45
N SER A 105 3.29 -4.29 19.99
CA SER A 105 3.90 -3.02 20.36
C SER A 105 3.17 -1.85 19.70
N ASN A 106 3.22 -0.67 20.33
CA ASN A 106 2.77 0.59 19.73
C ASN A 106 3.40 0.82 18.35
N LYS A 107 4.62 0.33 18.10
CA LYS A 107 5.28 0.38 16.79
C LYS A 107 4.53 -0.44 15.72
N VAL A 108 4.09 -1.65 16.06
CA VAL A 108 3.35 -2.54 15.14
C VAL A 108 1.98 -1.95 14.81
N LEU A 109 1.29 -1.40 15.81
CA LEU A 109 0.02 -0.69 15.63
C LEU A 109 0.17 0.50 14.69
N LEU A 110 1.21 1.31 14.91
CA LEU A 110 1.52 2.46 14.08
C LEU A 110 1.83 2.05 12.64
N LEU A 111 2.56 0.95 12.44
CA LEU A 111 2.92 0.42 11.13
C LEU A 111 1.67 -0.02 10.34
N ILE A 112 0.72 -0.71 10.97
CA ILE A 112 -0.56 -1.09 10.34
C ILE A 112 -1.36 0.14 9.92
N LEU A 113 -1.48 1.14 10.80
CA LEU A 113 -2.22 2.37 10.53
C LEU A 113 -1.55 3.19 9.41
N LEU A 114 -0.21 3.30 9.44
CA LEU A 114 0.57 3.99 8.41
C LEU A 114 0.39 3.33 7.05
N ASN A 115 0.46 2.00 6.99
CA ASN A 115 0.20 1.25 5.76
C ASN A 115 -1.23 1.45 5.24
N GLY A 116 -2.21 1.50 6.13
CA GLY A 116 -3.59 1.86 5.76
C GLY A 116 -3.71 3.29 5.22
N VAL A 117 -3.03 4.26 5.83
CA VAL A 117 -3.03 5.65 5.36
C VAL A 117 -2.38 5.79 3.98
N VAL A 118 -1.31 5.05 3.71
CA VAL A 118 -0.50 5.21 2.49
C VAL A 118 -1.00 4.36 1.32
N VAL A 119 -1.60 3.19 1.55
CA VAL A 119 -2.03 2.30 0.46
C VAL A 119 -3.04 2.97 -0.47
N GLY A 120 -3.98 3.75 0.07
CA GLY A 120 -4.96 4.50 -0.71
C GLY A 120 -4.35 5.56 -1.65
N PRO A 121 -3.56 6.52 -1.12
CA PRO A 121 -2.78 7.45 -1.92
C PRO A 121 -1.88 6.77 -2.95
N SER A 122 -1.24 5.65 -2.62
CA SER A 122 -0.39 4.91 -3.58
C SER A 122 -1.20 4.42 -4.79
N HIS A 123 -2.46 4.00 -4.57
CA HIS A 123 -3.38 3.64 -5.65
C HIS A 123 -3.72 4.86 -6.52
N MET A 124 -4.09 5.97 -5.89
CA MET A 124 -4.43 7.22 -6.58
C MET A 124 -3.24 7.78 -7.36
N LEU A 125 -2.02 7.63 -6.84
CA LEU A 125 -0.80 8.09 -7.48
C LEU A 125 -0.57 7.42 -8.83
N LEU A 126 -0.83 6.12 -8.95
CA LEU A 126 -0.75 5.46 -10.26
C LEU A 126 -1.93 5.84 -11.15
N ASP A 127 -3.11 5.98 -10.57
CA ASP A 127 -4.32 6.27 -11.33
C ASP A 127 -4.37 7.69 -11.91
N ILE A 128 -3.71 8.65 -11.27
CA ILE A 128 -3.62 10.03 -11.77
C ILE A 128 -2.94 10.12 -13.13
N PHE A 129 -2.11 9.14 -13.51
CA PHE A 129 -1.42 9.10 -14.81
C PHE A 129 -2.20 8.34 -15.88
N THR A 130 -3.36 7.77 -15.55
CA THR A 130 -4.17 7.02 -16.49
C THR A 130 -5.32 7.84 -17.04
N GLU A 131 -5.82 7.48 -18.23
CA GLU A 131 -7.00 8.09 -18.88
C GLU A 131 -8.25 8.14 -17.98
N ARG A 132 -8.34 7.22 -17.00
CA ARG A 132 -9.45 7.16 -16.06
C ARG A 132 -9.28 8.14 -14.90
N GLY A 133 -8.04 8.53 -14.59
CA GLY A 133 -7.69 9.55 -13.61
C GLY A 133 -8.22 9.29 -12.20
N ILE A 134 -8.23 10.38 -11.43
CA ILE A 134 -8.86 10.51 -10.12
C ILE A 134 -9.94 11.61 -10.17
N TYR A 135 -10.72 11.74 -9.11
CA TYR A 135 -11.72 12.79 -8.95
C TYR A 135 -11.23 13.91 -8.03
N VAL A 136 -11.45 15.15 -8.46
CA VAL A 136 -11.18 16.36 -7.69
C VAL A 136 -12.46 17.20 -7.63
N LYS A 137 -12.73 17.81 -6.47
CA LYS A 137 -13.89 18.69 -6.31
C LYS A 137 -13.56 20.07 -6.88
N ARG A 138 -14.26 20.50 -7.93
CA ARG A 138 -14.17 21.84 -8.53
C ARG A 138 -15.56 22.48 -8.55
N ASN A 139 -15.70 23.64 -7.92
CA ASN A 139 -16.97 24.39 -7.83
C ASN A 139 -18.13 23.51 -7.30
N GLY A 140 -17.88 22.79 -6.20
CA GLY A 140 -18.87 21.90 -5.59
C GLY A 140 -19.13 20.58 -6.32
N ARG A 141 -18.66 20.40 -7.56
CA ARG A 141 -18.89 19.21 -8.39
C ARG A 141 -17.63 18.35 -8.52
N TRP A 142 -17.81 17.03 -8.57
CA TRP A 142 -16.71 16.09 -8.82
C TRP A 142 -16.35 16.11 -10.30
N LYS A 143 -15.10 16.43 -10.63
CA LYS A 143 -14.56 16.38 -11.99
C LYS A 143 -13.41 15.39 -12.04
N ARG A 144 -13.27 14.71 -13.18
CA ARG A 144 -12.11 13.85 -13.44
C ARG A 144 -10.88 14.71 -13.68
N PHE A 145 -9.76 14.23 -13.15
CA PHE A 145 -8.45 14.85 -13.26
C PHE A 145 -7.42 13.74 -13.49
N ALA A 146 -6.59 13.92 -14.51
CA ALA A 146 -5.46 13.08 -14.79
C ALA A 146 -4.29 13.97 -15.21
N LEU A 147 -3.09 13.69 -14.68
CA LEU A 147 -1.84 14.34 -15.08
C LEU A 147 -1.40 13.86 -16.46
N ALA A 148 -1.57 12.57 -16.72
CA ALA A 148 -1.33 11.96 -18.02
C ALA A 148 -2.56 11.11 -18.39
N HIS A 149 -2.75 10.88 -19.68
CA HIS A 149 -3.90 10.14 -20.20
C HIS A 149 -3.45 8.79 -20.76
N PHE A 150 -2.58 8.09 -20.04
CA PHE A 150 -2.10 6.79 -20.50
C PHE A 150 -3.23 5.76 -20.47
N ARG A 151 -3.30 4.92 -21.51
CA ARG A 151 -4.24 3.81 -21.56
C ARG A 151 -4.02 2.85 -20.40
N TYR A 152 -5.12 2.35 -19.83
CA TYR A 152 -5.07 1.39 -18.71
C TYR A 152 -4.21 0.14 -19.01
N ASP A 153 -4.29 -0.35 -20.24
CA ASP A 153 -3.66 -1.57 -20.74
C ASP A 153 -2.25 -1.37 -21.30
N ASN A 154 -1.71 -0.15 -21.26
CA ASN A 154 -0.39 0.15 -21.82
C ASN A 154 0.71 -0.68 -21.11
N PRO A 155 1.41 -1.58 -21.82
CA PRO A 155 2.40 -2.47 -21.21
C PRO A 155 3.62 -1.71 -20.69
N ALA A 156 4.05 -0.64 -21.35
CA ALA A 156 5.23 0.13 -20.96
C ALA A 156 4.99 0.86 -19.62
N ILE A 157 3.84 1.50 -19.47
CA ILE A 157 3.52 2.25 -18.24
C ILE A 157 3.27 1.31 -17.06
N ASN A 158 2.57 0.19 -17.28
CA ASN A 158 2.42 -0.85 -16.26
C ASN A 158 3.78 -1.44 -15.87
N GLY A 159 4.65 -1.72 -16.86
CA GLY A 159 6.00 -2.22 -16.63
C GLY A 159 6.87 -1.25 -15.84
N LEU A 160 6.80 0.06 -16.15
CA LEU A 160 7.54 1.11 -15.43
C LEU A 160 7.09 1.19 -13.97
N ALA A 161 5.79 1.17 -13.69
CA ALA A 161 5.29 1.18 -12.33
C ALA A 161 5.69 -0.07 -11.54
N ILE A 162 5.69 -1.25 -12.17
CA ILE A 162 6.22 -2.49 -11.59
C ILE A 162 7.71 -2.34 -11.28
N LEU A 163 8.50 -1.85 -12.24
CA LEU A 163 9.94 -1.66 -12.09
C LEU A 163 10.25 -0.71 -10.94
N LEU A 164 9.53 0.41 -10.83
CA LEU A 164 9.64 1.32 -9.69
C LEU A 164 9.32 0.62 -8.36
N GLY A 165 8.25 -0.19 -8.31
CA GLY A 165 7.92 -1.02 -7.15
C GLY A 165 9.07 -1.94 -6.74
N VAL A 166 9.68 -2.62 -7.71
CA VAL A 166 10.82 -3.52 -7.49
C VAL A 166 12.06 -2.76 -7.03
N ILE A 167 12.37 -1.60 -7.63
CA ILE A 167 13.49 -0.75 -7.20
C ILE A 167 13.30 -0.29 -5.74
N MET A 168 12.07 0.08 -5.35
CA MET A 168 11.78 0.45 -3.97
C MET A 168 11.98 -0.72 -3.01
N LEU A 169 11.66 -1.96 -3.40
CA LEU A 169 11.98 -3.15 -2.61
C LEU A 169 13.49 -3.36 -2.45
N PHE A 170 14.26 -3.23 -3.54
CA PHE A 170 15.72 -3.34 -3.46
C PHE A 170 16.33 -2.25 -2.56
N ALA A 171 15.83 -1.01 -2.64
CA ALA A 171 16.23 0.06 -1.75
C ALA A 171 15.89 -0.25 -0.29
N ALA A 172 14.71 -0.82 -0.02
CA ALA A 172 14.31 -1.22 1.33
C ALA A 172 15.21 -2.32 1.91
N ILE A 173 15.57 -3.33 1.10
CA ILE A 173 16.51 -4.38 1.47
C ILE A 173 17.90 -3.80 1.74
N HIS A 174 18.36 -2.87 0.90
CA HIS A 174 19.64 -2.20 1.08
C HIS A 174 19.69 -1.43 2.41
N ASN A 175 18.64 -0.66 2.73
CA ASN A 175 18.52 0.06 4.00
C ASN A 175 18.58 -0.89 5.19
N HIS A 176 17.79 -1.97 5.16
CA HIS A 176 17.79 -2.97 6.23
C HIS A 176 19.17 -3.59 6.47
N ASN A 177 19.87 -3.96 5.39
CA ASN A 177 21.22 -4.51 5.49
C ASN A 177 22.21 -3.48 6.04
N TYR A 178 22.15 -2.24 5.55
CA TYR A 178 23.04 -1.17 6.01
C TYR A 178 22.90 -0.92 7.52
N ASP A 179 21.67 -0.79 8.02
CA ASP A 179 21.39 -0.59 9.44
C ASP A 179 21.84 -1.79 10.28
N TYR A 180 21.60 -3.01 9.78
CA TYR A 180 22.05 -4.24 10.46
C TYR A 180 23.58 -4.28 10.61
N TYR A 181 24.32 -4.00 9.54
CA TYR A 181 25.78 -3.97 9.58
C TYR A 181 26.30 -2.84 10.46
N TYR A 182 25.73 -1.64 10.37
CA TYR A 182 26.15 -0.51 11.19
C TYR A 182 26.01 -0.82 12.68
N HIS A 183 24.86 -1.34 13.11
CA HIS A 183 24.64 -1.72 14.50
C HIS A 183 25.56 -2.86 14.95
N TYR A 184 25.79 -3.86 14.11
CA TYR A 184 26.69 -4.97 14.43
C TYR A 184 28.12 -4.48 14.67
N TYR A 185 28.70 -3.72 13.74
CA TYR A 185 30.09 -3.24 13.87
C TYR A 185 30.27 -2.23 15.00
N HIS A 186 29.28 -1.38 15.26
CA HIS A 186 29.37 -0.41 16.33
C HIS A 186 29.25 -1.05 17.72
N TYR A 187 28.46 -2.12 17.85
CA TYR A 187 28.36 -2.89 19.09
C TYR A 187 29.72 -3.56 19.39
N TYR A 188 30.32 -4.26 18.43
CA TYR A 188 31.59 -4.95 18.66
C TYR A 188 32.77 -4.01 18.96
N ASN A 189 32.80 -2.78 18.43
CA ASN A 189 33.82 -1.78 18.78
C ASN A 189 33.70 -1.20 20.20
N TYR A 190 32.58 -1.40 20.91
CA TYR A 190 32.41 -0.92 22.28
C TYR A 190 32.75 -1.97 23.34
N TYR A 191 32.78 -3.25 22.97
CA TYR A 191 32.99 -4.37 23.89
C TYR A 191 34.36 -5.07 23.71
N PHE A 192 35.20 -4.55 22.82
CA PHE A 192 36.61 -4.92 22.63
C PHE A 192 37.46 -3.65 22.58
#